data_AF-A0A498JY24-F1
#
_entry.id   AF-A0A498JY24-F1
#
_cell.length_a   1.000
_cell.length_b   1.000
_cell.length_c   1.000
_cell.angle_alpha   90.00
_cell.angle_beta   90.00
_cell.angle_gamma   90.00
#
_symmetry.space_group_name_H-M   'P 1'
#
loop_
_entity.id
_entity.type
_entity.pdbx_description
1 polymer ?
#
loop_
_entity_poly.entity_id
_entity_poly.type
_entity_poly.pdbx_seq_one_letter_code
_entity_poly.pdbx_strand_id
1 'polypeptide(L)'
;MAFWEGYVSDEAMGTFAPIVVYWLYAGVYQLLPPLDNYRLHTRREEDEKNSVPLPSVVKGVLLQQLVQATVAQGLFLLTSRANTSGITIQPSVPVQIIQIVIAMLVMDTWQFFVHRYMHQNKFLYRHVHSQHHRLVVPYAIGALYNHLLEGLLLDTFRRALSFLNNTTYHDIHHQLQGLKYNYSQPFFPIWDKLFGTYMPYNLVKRPKRGFEARAMKAMKD
;
A
#
# COMPACT_ATOMS: atom_id res chain seq x y z
N MET A 1 2.79 27.96 8.84
CA MET A 1 3.60 27.23 9.82
C MET A 1 2.92 25.90 10.06
N ALA A 2 3.63 24.80 9.84
CA ALA A 2 3.18 23.49 10.28
C ALA A 2 3.20 23.43 11.82
N PHE A 3 2.29 22.65 12.42
CA PHE A 3 2.12 22.63 13.87
C PHE A 3 3.31 22.02 14.65
N TRP A 4 4.26 21.38 13.96
CA TRP A 4 5.46 20.78 14.53
C TRP A 4 6.71 21.67 14.41
N GLU A 5 6.61 22.82 13.74
CA GLU A 5 7.71 23.78 13.61
C GLU A 5 8.19 24.23 15.00
N GLY A 6 9.51 24.20 15.23
CA GLY A 6 10.12 24.54 16.52
C GLY A 6 10.26 23.38 17.51
N TYR A 7 9.63 22.21 17.24
CA TYR A 7 9.73 21.02 18.08
C TYR A 7 10.51 19.89 17.43
N VAL A 8 10.29 19.66 16.13
CA VAL A 8 10.88 18.55 15.36
C VAL A 8 11.26 19.05 13.97
N SER A 9 12.38 18.57 13.41
CA SER A 9 12.80 18.95 12.06
C SER A 9 11.89 18.36 10.98
N ASP A 10 11.82 19.00 9.81
CA ASP A 10 10.99 18.53 8.69
C ASP A 10 11.47 17.17 8.16
N GLU A 11 12.77 16.89 8.20
CA GLU A 11 13.35 15.60 7.81
C GLU A 11 12.91 14.49 8.78
N ALA A 12 12.93 14.77 10.07
CA ALA A 12 12.47 13.83 11.10
C ALA A 12 10.95 13.60 10.96
N MET A 13 10.16 14.66 10.78
CA MET A 13 8.72 14.55 10.57
C MET A 13 8.39 13.74 9.30
N GLY A 14 9.03 14.07 8.17
CA GLY A 14 8.85 13.37 6.90
C GLY A 14 9.27 11.89 6.95
N THR A 15 10.21 11.53 7.83
CA THR A 15 10.67 10.15 7.99
C THR A 15 9.77 9.33 8.92
N PHE A 16 9.46 9.85 10.10
CA PHE A 16 8.84 9.06 11.17
C PHE A 16 7.31 9.20 11.23
N ALA A 17 6.73 10.32 10.80
CA ALA A 17 5.27 10.49 10.84
C ALA A 17 4.53 9.40 10.05
N PRO A 18 4.95 9.00 8.82
CA PRO A 18 4.28 7.93 8.10
C PRO A 18 4.33 6.57 8.82
N ILE A 19 5.42 6.28 9.55
CA ILE A 19 5.59 5.05 10.33
C ILE A 19 4.63 5.05 11.53
N VAL A 20 4.54 6.17 12.24
CA VAL A 20 3.62 6.34 13.36
C VAL A 20 2.17 6.20 12.89
N VAL A 21 1.79 6.91 11.82
CA VAL A 21 0.44 6.83 11.24
C VAL A 21 0.10 5.40 10.81
N TYR A 22 1.06 4.68 10.21
CA TYR A 22 0.89 3.28 9.84
C TYR A 22 0.51 2.40 11.04
N TRP A 23 1.30 2.45 12.12
CA TRP A 23 1.08 1.61 13.30
C TRP A 23 -0.15 2.03 14.10
N LEU A 24 -0.47 3.32 14.16
CA LEU A 24 -1.71 3.80 14.75
C LEU A 24 -2.93 3.25 13.99
N TYR A 25 -2.95 3.36 12.66
CA TYR A 25 -4.06 2.87 11.85
C TYR A 25 -4.21 1.35 11.93
N ALA A 26 -3.09 0.62 11.78
CA ALA A 26 -3.09 -0.83 11.87
C ALA A 26 -3.46 -1.33 13.28
N GLY A 27 -2.99 -0.63 14.33
CA GLY A 27 -3.30 -0.91 15.72
C GLY A 27 -4.78 -0.68 16.05
N VAL A 28 -5.36 0.44 15.62
CA VAL A 28 -6.80 0.70 15.76
C VAL A 28 -7.62 -0.41 15.10
N TYR A 29 -7.24 -0.84 13.89
CA TYR A 29 -7.92 -1.96 13.22
C TYR A 29 -7.87 -3.27 14.02
N GLN A 30 -6.76 -3.52 14.72
CA GLN A 30 -6.61 -4.70 15.58
C GLN A 30 -7.46 -4.63 16.86
N LEU A 31 -7.69 -3.42 17.37
CA LEU A 31 -8.52 -3.16 18.56
C LEU A 31 -10.02 -3.18 18.27
N LEU A 32 -10.43 -3.10 17.00
CA LEU A 32 -11.84 -3.19 16.64
C LEU A 32 -12.45 -4.54 17.08
N PRO A 33 -13.70 -4.54 17.56
CA PRO A 33 -14.41 -5.77 17.86
C PRO A 33 -14.57 -6.62 16.59
N PRO A 34 -14.89 -7.93 16.70
CA PRO A 34 -15.14 -8.77 15.54
C PRO A 34 -16.30 -8.25 14.67
N LEU A 35 -16.00 -7.45 13.64
CA LEU A 35 -16.95 -6.90 12.68
C LEU A 35 -17.33 -7.94 11.61
N ASP A 36 -17.61 -9.18 12.01
CA ASP A 36 -17.75 -10.32 11.10
C ASP A 36 -18.86 -10.16 10.05
N ASN A 37 -19.84 -9.27 10.29
CA ASN A 37 -20.89 -8.93 9.34
C ASN A 37 -20.42 -8.06 8.17
N TYR A 38 -19.26 -7.42 8.29
CA TYR A 38 -18.73 -6.46 7.31
C TYR A 38 -17.43 -6.94 6.65
N ARG A 39 -16.84 -8.05 7.11
CA ARG A 39 -15.56 -8.57 6.60
C ARG A 39 -15.73 -9.37 5.30
N LEU A 40 -14.73 -9.29 4.43
CA LEU A 40 -14.56 -10.16 3.24
C LEU A 40 -14.06 -11.56 3.64
N HIS A 41 -13.17 -11.60 4.64
CA HIS A 41 -12.59 -12.83 5.19
C HIS A 41 -12.75 -12.86 6.71
N THR A 42 -13.15 -14.02 7.20
CA THR A 42 -13.18 -14.32 8.63
C THR A 42 -11.77 -14.41 9.20
N ARG A 43 -11.59 -14.20 10.50
CA ARG A 43 -10.28 -14.39 11.17
C ARG A 43 -9.74 -15.80 10.97
N ARG A 44 -10.63 -16.81 10.97
CA ARG A 44 -10.25 -18.19 10.67
C ARG A 44 -9.70 -18.36 9.25
N GLU A 45 -10.32 -17.74 8.25
CA GLU A 45 -9.78 -17.77 6.88
C GLU A 45 -8.43 -17.06 6.79
N GLU A 46 -8.22 -15.98 7.55
CA GLU A 46 -6.92 -15.30 7.66
C GLU A 46 -5.84 -16.25 8.20
N ASP A 47 -6.12 -16.96 9.29
CA ASP A 47 -5.19 -17.91 9.92
C ASP A 47 -4.94 -19.17 9.07
N GLU A 48 -5.97 -19.67 8.37
CA GLU A 48 -5.89 -20.89 7.57
C GLU A 48 -5.26 -20.66 6.18
N LYS A 49 -5.50 -19.50 5.55
CA LYS A 49 -5.06 -19.24 4.16
C LYS A 49 -3.74 -18.50 4.06
N ASN A 50 -3.35 -17.73 5.08
CA ASN A 50 -2.07 -17.04 5.06
C ASN A 50 -0.92 -18.00 5.37
N SER A 51 0.15 -17.91 4.59
CA SER A 51 1.31 -18.81 4.73
C SER A 51 2.31 -18.36 5.78
N VAL A 52 2.10 -17.21 6.42
CA VAL A 52 3.04 -16.58 7.35
C VAL A 52 2.31 -16.08 8.59
N PRO A 53 2.79 -16.39 9.81
CA PRO A 53 2.15 -15.94 11.03
C PRO A 53 2.42 -14.45 11.29
N LEU A 54 1.49 -13.79 11.98
CA LEU A 54 1.52 -12.35 12.27
C LEU A 54 2.86 -11.84 12.86
N PRO A 55 3.53 -12.52 13.82
CA PRO A 55 4.81 -12.02 14.35
C PRO A 55 5.92 -11.93 13.29
N SER A 56 5.92 -12.85 12.32
CA SER A 56 6.88 -12.82 11.20
C SER A 56 6.58 -11.65 10.27
N VAL A 57 5.30 -11.34 10.06
CA VAL A 57 4.85 -10.17 9.30
C VAL A 57 5.29 -8.88 9.98
N VAL A 58 5.05 -8.73 11.29
CA VAL A 58 5.49 -7.58 12.08
C VAL A 58 6.99 -7.37 11.97
N LYS A 59 7.80 -8.43 12.14
CA LYS A 59 9.26 -8.35 11.97
C LYS A 59 9.68 -7.88 10.58
N GLY A 60 9.04 -8.40 9.53
CA GLY A 60 9.29 -7.99 8.15
C GLY A 60 8.96 -6.52 7.91
N VAL A 61 7.82 -6.04 8.41
CA VAL A 61 7.40 -4.63 8.29
C VAL A 61 8.37 -3.71 9.02
N LEU A 62 8.78 -4.05 10.25
CA LEU A 62 9.75 -3.25 11.01
C LEU A 62 11.11 -3.16 10.30
N LEU A 63 11.59 -4.28 9.73
CA LEU A 63 12.80 -4.29 8.92
C LEU A 63 12.66 -3.40 7.68
N GLN A 64 11.52 -3.48 6.99
CA GLN A 64 11.26 -2.65 5.82
C GLN A 64 11.21 -1.15 6.17
N GLN A 65 10.53 -0.79 7.27
CA GLN A 65 10.46 0.59 7.75
C GLN A 65 11.82 1.12 8.17
N LEU A 66 12.67 0.30 8.78
CA LEU A 66 14.05 0.67 9.12
C LEU A 66 14.89 1.00 7.88
N VAL A 67 14.81 0.17 6.83
CA VAL A 67 15.52 0.43 5.58
C VAL A 67 14.97 1.69 4.90
N GLN A 68 13.65 1.86 4.87
CA GLN A 68 13.01 3.04 4.30
C GLN A 68 13.37 4.33 5.05
N ALA A 69 13.44 4.29 6.38
CA ALA A 69 13.88 5.43 7.18
C ALA A 69 15.36 5.77 6.90
N THR A 70 16.23 4.76 6.80
CA THR A 70 17.63 4.94 6.44
C THR A 70 17.78 5.58 5.06
N VAL A 71 17.04 5.09 4.05
CA VAL A 71 17.07 5.64 2.69
C VAL A 71 16.53 7.08 2.66
N ALA A 72 15.43 7.36 3.38
CA ALA A 72 14.86 8.70 3.46
C ALA A 72 15.84 9.69 4.09
N GLN A 73 16.47 9.33 5.21
CA GLN A 73 17.50 10.16 5.86
C GLN A 73 18.71 10.37 4.97
N GLY A 74 19.20 9.32 4.28
CA GLY A 74 20.27 9.45 3.30
C GLY A 74 19.91 10.42 2.16
N LEU A 75 18.67 10.35 1.66
CA LEU A 75 18.20 11.27 0.63
C LEU A 75 18.10 12.71 1.16
N PHE A 76 17.59 12.91 2.38
CA PHE A 76 17.57 14.23 3.01
C PHE A 76 18.98 14.80 3.13
N LEU A 77 19.95 14.03 3.63
CA LEU A 77 21.35 14.49 3.71
C LEU A 77 21.93 14.93 2.35
N LEU A 78 21.53 14.28 1.25
CA LEU A 78 22.00 14.62 -0.10
C LEU A 78 21.24 15.79 -0.73
N THR A 79 19.99 16.03 -0.33
CA THR A 79 19.08 16.99 -0.96
C THR A 79 18.89 18.26 -0.14
N SER A 80 19.14 18.21 1.18
CA SER A 80 19.06 19.33 2.09
C SER A 80 20.09 20.39 1.70
N ARG A 81 19.63 21.37 0.93
CA ARG A 81 20.38 22.60 0.70
C ARG A 81 20.17 23.48 1.92
N ALA A 82 21.23 23.67 2.70
CA ALA A 82 21.22 24.67 3.77
C ALA A 82 21.09 26.06 3.14
N ASN A 83 19.89 26.64 3.12
CA ASN A 83 19.72 28.04 2.81
C ASN A 83 20.28 28.86 3.97
N THR A 84 21.32 29.64 3.71
CA THR A 84 22.02 30.52 4.66
C THR A 84 21.12 31.60 5.26
N SER A 85 19.92 31.81 4.73
CA SER A 85 18.97 32.83 5.16
C SER A 85 18.04 32.40 6.30
N GLY A 86 17.98 31.11 6.67
CA GLY A 86 17.13 30.62 7.78
C GLY A 86 15.62 30.80 7.59
N ILE A 87 15.17 31.30 6.43
CA ILE A 87 13.75 31.53 6.10
C ILE A 87 13.29 30.39 5.21
N THR A 88 12.39 29.55 5.72
CA THR A 88 11.67 28.53 4.96
C THR A 88 10.39 29.13 4.38
N ILE A 89 10.35 29.30 3.05
CA ILE A 89 9.13 29.75 2.35
C ILE A 89 8.35 28.51 1.93
N GLN A 90 7.25 28.22 2.62
CA GLN A 90 6.34 27.16 2.18
C GLN A 90 5.49 27.62 0.99
N PRO A 91 5.23 26.74 0.00
CA PRO A 91 4.28 27.04 -1.07
C PRO A 91 2.88 27.35 -0.53
N SER A 92 2.09 28.13 -1.25
CA SER A 92 0.69 28.39 -0.86
C SER A 92 -0.15 27.12 -0.89
N VAL A 93 -1.22 27.07 -0.09
CA VAL A 93 -2.11 25.90 0.01
C VAL A 93 -2.60 25.39 -1.36
N PRO A 94 -3.03 26.25 -2.32
CA PRO A 94 -3.40 25.77 -3.65
C PRO A 94 -2.27 25.08 -4.41
N VAL A 95 -1.04 25.60 -4.29
CA VAL A 95 0.14 24.98 -4.91
C VAL A 95 0.43 23.63 -4.27
N GLN A 96 0.35 23.52 -2.94
CA GLN A 96 0.53 22.24 -2.24
C GLN A 96 -0.52 21.21 -2.68
N ILE A 97 -1.79 21.61 -2.84
CA ILE A 97 -2.86 20.72 -3.34
C ILE A 97 -2.52 20.20 -4.74
N ILE A 98 -2.09 21.09 -5.66
CA ILE A 98 -1.70 20.69 -7.02
C ILE A 98 -0.49 19.75 -6.99
N GLN A 99 0.51 20.03 -6.15
CA GLN A 99 1.68 19.17 -5.97
C GLN A 99 1.30 17.77 -5.48
N ILE A 100 0.36 17.68 -4.52
CA ILE A 100 -0.17 16.40 -4.03
C ILE A 100 -0.88 15.64 -5.16
N VAL A 101 -1.74 16.30 -5.95
CA VAL A 101 -2.44 15.66 -7.08
C VAL A 101 -1.45 15.13 -8.12
N ILE A 102 -0.44 15.93 -8.49
CA ILE A 102 0.61 15.50 -9.42
C ILE A 102 1.38 14.31 -8.84
N ALA A 103 1.78 14.38 -7.57
CA ALA A 103 2.46 13.29 -6.89
C ALA A 103 1.62 12.01 -6.92
N MET A 104 0.32 12.09 -6.62
CA MET A 104 -0.61 10.94 -6.68
C MET A 104 -0.64 10.30 -8.08
N LEU A 105 -0.66 11.09 -9.16
CA LEU A 105 -0.68 10.57 -10.53
C LEU A 105 0.65 9.91 -10.91
N VAL A 106 1.79 10.54 -10.58
CA VAL A 106 3.13 9.96 -10.80
C VAL A 106 3.25 8.65 -10.03
N MET A 107 2.77 8.64 -8.79
CA MET A 107 2.75 7.49 -7.91
C MET A 107 1.97 6.31 -8.47
N ASP A 108 0.72 6.53 -8.86
CA ASP A 108 -0.14 5.51 -9.45
C ASP A 108 0.47 4.93 -10.74
N THR A 109 1.05 5.80 -11.56
CA THR A 109 1.73 5.39 -12.80
C THR A 109 2.87 4.44 -12.47
N TRP A 110 3.79 4.86 -11.60
CA TRP A 110 4.94 4.07 -11.20
C TRP A 110 4.54 2.72 -10.58
N GLN A 111 3.61 2.76 -9.62
CA GLN A 111 3.10 1.58 -8.93
C GLN A 111 2.49 0.57 -9.90
N PHE A 112 1.60 1.00 -10.80
CA PHE A 112 0.98 0.12 -11.77
C PHE A 112 2.03 -0.60 -12.63
N PHE A 113 2.96 0.14 -13.22
CA PHE A 113 3.93 -0.44 -14.15
C PHE A 113 4.92 -1.38 -13.46
N VAL A 114 5.45 -1.00 -12.30
CA VAL A 114 6.38 -1.86 -11.54
C VAL A 114 5.67 -3.09 -11.01
N HIS A 115 4.46 -2.94 -10.46
CA HIS A 115 3.67 -4.06 -9.95
C HIS A 115 3.32 -5.06 -11.06
N ARG A 116 2.79 -4.57 -12.19
CA ARG A 116 2.52 -5.40 -13.37
C ARG A 116 3.78 -6.09 -13.87
N TYR A 117 4.91 -5.38 -13.93
CA TYR A 117 6.18 -5.95 -14.37
C TYR A 117 6.64 -7.08 -13.45
N MET A 118 6.51 -6.92 -12.12
CA MET A 118 6.85 -7.98 -11.17
C MET A 118 5.97 -9.22 -11.34
N HIS A 119 4.71 -9.07 -11.71
CA HIS A 119 3.83 -10.21 -12.04
C HIS A 119 4.17 -10.88 -13.38
N GLN A 120 4.56 -10.10 -14.38
CA GLN A 120 4.87 -10.62 -15.72
C GLN A 120 6.24 -11.31 -15.76
N ASN A 121 7.22 -10.77 -15.01
CA ASN A 121 8.56 -11.32 -14.92
C ASN A 121 8.59 -12.49 -13.93
N LYS A 122 8.76 -13.72 -14.42
CA LYS A 122 8.78 -14.94 -13.61
C LYS A 122 9.82 -14.91 -12.47
N PHE A 123 10.97 -14.27 -12.70
CA PHE A 123 12.01 -14.16 -11.68
C PHE A 123 11.57 -13.22 -10.55
N LEU A 124 11.09 -12.03 -10.89
CA LEU A 124 10.62 -11.06 -9.91
C LEU A 124 9.39 -11.56 -9.17
N TYR A 125 8.44 -12.19 -9.86
CA TYR A 125 7.31 -12.83 -9.22
C TYR A 125 7.79 -13.88 -8.20
N ARG A 126 8.60 -14.85 -8.64
CA ARG A 126 8.98 -15.97 -7.78
C ARG A 126 9.78 -15.56 -6.55
N HIS A 127 10.67 -14.56 -6.67
CA HIS A 127 11.63 -14.24 -5.59
C HIS A 127 11.32 -12.96 -4.82
N VAL A 128 10.54 -12.05 -5.40
CA VAL A 128 10.25 -10.74 -4.81
C VAL A 128 8.77 -10.68 -4.45
N HIS A 129 7.91 -10.67 -5.46
CA HIS A 129 6.49 -10.35 -5.27
C HIS A 129 5.66 -11.52 -4.70
N SER A 130 6.14 -12.76 -4.83
CA SER A 130 5.50 -13.91 -4.20
C SER A 130 5.47 -13.80 -2.67
N GLN A 131 6.41 -13.05 -2.06
CA GLN A 131 6.42 -12.82 -0.62
C GLN A 131 5.18 -12.04 -0.18
N HIS A 132 4.80 -11.00 -0.92
CA HIS A 132 3.57 -10.25 -0.70
C HIS A 132 2.34 -11.18 -0.81
N HIS A 133 2.30 -12.00 -1.86
CA HIS A 133 1.22 -12.98 -2.09
C HIS A 133 1.21 -14.19 -1.12
N ARG A 134 2.14 -14.28 -0.16
CA ARG A 134 2.01 -15.23 0.96
C ARG A 134 0.86 -14.86 1.90
N LEU A 135 0.43 -13.59 1.89
CA LEU A 135 -0.75 -13.11 2.60
C LEU A 135 -1.93 -13.09 1.63
N VAL A 136 -2.52 -14.26 1.41
CA VAL A 136 -3.68 -14.45 0.51
C VAL A 136 -4.91 -13.70 1.03
N VAL A 137 -5.05 -13.58 2.35
CA VAL A 137 -6.08 -12.78 3.01
C VAL A 137 -5.43 -11.48 3.50
N PRO A 138 -5.65 -10.34 2.82
CA PRO A 138 -5.03 -9.09 3.20
C PRO A 138 -5.58 -8.54 4.52
N TYR A 139 -4.69 -8.03 5.37
CA TYR A 139 -5.03 -7.35 6.62
C TYR A 139 -4.11 -6.16 6.87
N ALA A 140 -4.51 -5.24 7.76
CA ALA A 140 -3.89 -3.92 7.90
C ALA A 140 -2.38 -3.96 8.18
N ILE A 141 -1.93 -4.81 9.11
CA ILE A 141 -0.49 -4.97 9.45
C ILE A 141 0.30 -5.60 8.29
N GLY A 142 -0.34 -6.39 7.43
CA GLY A 142 0.28 -7.00 6.26
C GLY A 142 0.50 -6.03 5.10
N ALA A 143 -0.01 -4.80 5.17
CA ALA A 143 0.01 -3.86 4.06
C ALA A 143 1.43 -3.45 3.60
N LEU A 144 2.44 -3.57 4.48
CA LEU A 144 3.87 -3.35 4.17
C LEU A 144 4.70 -4.64 4.25
N TYR A 145 4.08 -5.82 4.20
CA TYR A 145 4.79 -7.09 4.25
C TYR A 145 5.23 -7.53 2.86
N ASN A 146 6.28 -6.90 2.37
CA ASN A 146 6.80 -7.10 1.02
C ASN A 146 8.27 -7.53 1.08
N HIS A 147 8.79 -8.06 -0.03
CA HIS A 147 10.23 -8.28 -0.13
C HIS A 147 10.96 -6.93 -0.08
N LEU A 148 12.18 -6.89 0.49
CA LEU A 148 12.88 -5.62 0.71
C LEU A 148 13.03 -4.77 -0.56
N LEU A 149 13.33 -5.41 -1.69
CA LEU A 149 13.43 -4.74 -3.00
C LEU A 149 12.09 -4.14 -3.45
N GLU A 150 10.99 -4.85 -3.22
CA GLU A 150 9.65 -4.34 -3.52
C GLU A 150 9.26 -3.21 -2.56
N GLY A 151 9.58 -3.34 -1.28
CA GLY A 151 9.41 -2.26 -0.30
C GLY A 151 10.19 -1.00 -0.66
N LEU A 152 11.36 -1.14 -1.27
CA LEU A 152 12.14 0.00 -1.76
C LEU A 152 11.48 0.63 -3.01
N LEU A 153 11.11 -0.19 -4.00
CA LEU A 153 10.60 0.26 -5.29
C LEU A 153 9.17 0.78 -5.23
N LEU A 154 8.29 0.12 -4.50
CA LEU A 154 6.88 0.47 -4.40
C LEU A 154 6.63 1.32 -3.16
N ASP A 155 7.01 0.83 -1.98
CA ASP A 155 6.47 1.41 -0.74
C ASP A 155 7.11 2.73 -0.31
N THR A 156 8.37 2.99 -0.70
CA THR A 156 9.04 4.28 -0.45
C THR A 156 8.24 5.45 -0.99
N PHE A 157 7.65 5.22 -2.16
CA PHE A 157 6.90 6.19 -2.93
C PHE A 157 5.41 6.22 -2.49
N ARG A 158 4.86 5.09 -2.01
CA ARG A 158 3.42 4.91 -1.71
C ARG A 158 2.87 5.72 -0.52
N ARG A 159 3.70 6.20 0.40
CA ARG A 159 3.21 6.54 1.74
C ARG A 159 2.37 7.83 1.78
N ALA A 160 1.14 7.62 2.27
CA ALA A 160 0.20 8.59 2.82
C ALA A 160 -0.72 9.31 1.83
N LEU A 161 -1.49 8.54 1.04
CA LEU A 161 -2.90 8.81 0.75
C LEU A 161 -3.48 7.50 0.12
N SER A 162 -4.71 7.08 0.41
CA SER A 162 -5.35 5.95 -0.32
C SER A 162 -6.85 5.97 -0.06
N PHE A 163 -7.66 6.46 -1.00
CA PHE A 163 -9.11 6.63 -0.77
C PHE A 163 -10.01 6.29 -1.96
N LEU A 164 -9.47 5.95 -3.13
CA LEU A 164 -10.28 5.77 -4.35
C LEU A 164 -10.20 4.36 -4.96
N ASN A 165 -9.18 3.58 -4.60
CA ASN A 165 -9.16 2.13 -4.76
C ASN A 165 -9.68 1.47 -3.47
N ASN A 166 -10.25 0.29 -3.57
CA ASN A 166 -10.89 -0.36 -2.43
C ASN A 166 -10.31 -1.74 -2.11
N THR A 167 -10.59 -2.20 -0.90
CA THR A 167 -10.09 -3.48 -0.39
C THR A 167 -10.59 -4.68 -1.19
N THR A 168 -11.80 -4.61 -1.75
CA THR A 168 -12.38 -5.66 -2.59
C THR A 168 -11.65 -5.80 -3.93
N TYR A 169 -11.27 -4.69 -4.56
CA TYR A 169 -10.48 -4.69 -5.79
C TYR A 169 -9.14 -5.40 -5.60
N HIS A 170 -8.45 -5.07 -4.52
CA HIS A 170 -7.17 -5.69 -4.19
C HIS A 170 -7.31 -7.14 -3.72
N ASP A 171 -8.38 -7.45 -2.99
CA ASP A 171 -8.69 -8.84 -2.62
C ASP A 171 -8.82 -9.73 -3.86
N ILE A 172 -9.53 -9.24 -4.88
CA ILE A 172 -9.68 -9.94 -6.15
C ILE A 172 -8.32 -10.22 -6.80
N HIS A 173 -7.37 -9.29 -6.73
CA HIS A 173 -6.00 -9.47 -7.22
C HIS A 173 -5.25 -10.60 -6.50
N HIS A 174 -5.38 -10.70 -5.16
CA HIS A 174 -4.76 -11.77 -4.37
C HIS A 174 -5.37 -13.16 -4.59
N GLN A 175 -6.57 -13.26 -5.17
CA GLN A 175 -7.14 -14.54 -5.56
C GLN A 175 -6.32 -15.17 -6.69
N LEU A 176 -6.25 -16.50 -6.74
CA LEU A 176 -5.46 -17.24 -7.75
C LEU A 176 -5.80 -16.81 -9.20
N GLN A 177 -7.07 -16.58 -9.50
CA GLN A 177 -7.52 -16.08 -10.81
C GLN A 177 -7.17 -14.61 -11.09
N GLY A 178 -6.94 -13.82 -10.04
CA GLY A 178 -6.67 -12.39 -10.12
C GLY A 178 -5.21 -12.01 -10.21
N LEU A 179 -4.28 -12.95 -10.08
CA LEU A 179 -2.83 -12.71 -10.21
C LEU A 179 -2.40 -12.11 -11.56
N LYS A 180 -3.30 -12.03 -12.54
CA LYS A 180 -3.06 -11.43 -13.87
C LYS A 180 -3.78 -10.08 -14.08
N TYR A 181 -4.49 -9.58 -13.07
CA TYR A 181 -5.41 -8.46 -13.18
C TYR A 181 -5.31 -7.54 -11.97
N ASN A 182 -5.91 -6.36 -12.07
CA ASN A 182 -6.10 -5.42 -10.96
C ASN A 182 -4.79 -4.96 -10.29
N TYR A 183 -3.77 -4.60 -11.07
CA TYR A 183 -2.45 -4.20 -10.55
C TYR A 183 -2.39 -2.79 -9.96
N SER A 184 -3.33 -1.92 -10.33
CA SER A 184 -3.31 -0.50 -9.98
C SER A 184 -3.50 -0.33 -8.49
N GLN A 185 -2.56 0.35 -7.86
CA GLN A 185 -2.60 0.79 -6.47
C GLN A 185 -1.79 2.09 -6.36
N PRO A 186 -2.03 2.95 -5.35
CA PRO A 186 -3.09 2.86 -4.34
C PRO A 186 -4.37 3.67 -4.68
N PHE A 187 -4.37 4.56 -5.68
CA PHE A 187 -5.47 5.53 -5.83
C PHE A 187 -6.53 5.14 -6.84
N PHE A 188 -6.16 4.90 -8.09
CA PHE A 188 -7.12 4.79 -9.18
C PHE A 188 -6.96 3.48 -9.95
N PRO A 189 -8.05 2.82 -10.36
CA PRO A 189 -7.98 1.64 -11.24
C PRO A 189 -7.77 2.04 -12.72
N ILE A 190 -7.36 3.28 -13.00
CA ILE A 190 -7.37 3.86 -14.35
C ILE A 190 -6.44 3.09 -15.29
N TRP A 191 -5.27 2.69 -14.81
CA TRP A 191 -4.29 1.99 -15.63
C TRP A 191 -4.76 0.59 -16.00
N ASP A 192 -5.39 -0.14 -15.08
CA ASP A 192 -5.99 -1.44 -15.42
C ASP A 192 -7.10 -1.33 -16.46
N LYS A 193 -7.90 -0.26 -16.41
CA LYS A 193 -8.93 -0.01 -17.45
C LYS A 193 -8.30 0.32 -18.80
N LEU A 194 -7.28 1.17 -18.82
CA LEU A 194 -6.59 1.58 -20.06
C LEU A 194 -5.83 0.42 -20.71
N PHE A 195 -5.23 -0.47 -19.93
CA PHE A 195 -4.42 -1.58 -20.42
C PHE A 195 -5.16 -2.93 -20.48
N GLY A 196 -6.48 -2.94 -20.24
CA GLY A 196 -7.31 -4.15 -20.33
C GLY A 196 -6.98 -5.21 -19.27
N THR A 197 -6.41 -4.81 -18.13
CA THR A 197 -6.08 -5.70 -17.01
C THR A 197 -7.04 -5.53 -15.83
N TYR A 198 -8.14 -4.79 -16.02
CA TYR A 198 -9.22 -4.68 -15.03
C TYR A 198 -10.07 -5.95 -15.02
N MET A 199 -10.16 -6.61 -13.86
CA MET A 199 -11.07 -7.72 -13.62
C MET A 199 -12.29 -7.25 -12.81
N PRO A 200 -13.50 -7.27 -13.41
CA PRO A 200 -14.72 -6.93 -12.71
C PRO A 200 -15.06 -7.97 -11.64
N TYR A 201 -15.79 -7.55 -10.60
CA TYR A 201 -16.14 -8.40 -9.48
C TYR A 201 -17.50 -8.03 -8.90
N ASN A 202 -18.12 -9.01 -8.24
CA ASN A 202 -19.34 -8.84 -7.46
C ASN A 202 -19.05 -9.07 -5.97
N LEU A 203 -19.72 -8.29 -5.13
CA LEU A 203 -19.72 -8.51 -3.69
C LEU A 203 -20.97 -9.30 -3.29
N VAL A 204 -20.79 -10.55 -2.87
CA VAL A 204 -21.89 -11.45 -2.53
C VAL A 204 -21.99 -11.59 -1.02
N LYS A 205 -23.17 -11.35 -0.45
CA LYS A 205 -23.43 -11.57 0.98
C LYS A 205 -23.39 -13.08 1.28
N ARG A 206 -22.62 -13.50 2.28
CA ARG A 206 -22.54 -14.92 2.66
C ARG A 206 -23.78 -15.33 3.47
N PRO A 207 -24.20 -16.63 3.43
CA PRO A 207 -25.39 -17.09 4.16
C PRO A 207 -25.35 -16.87 5.68
N LYS A 208 -24.16 -16.91 6.29
CA LYS A 208 -24.00 -16.70 7.74
C LYS A 208 -23.73 -15.23 8.08
N ARG A 209 -22.59 -14.70 7.63
CA ARG A 209 -22.10 -13.34 7.95
C ARG A 209 -21.01 -12.91 6.97
N GLY A 210 -20.88 -11.60 6.78
CA GLY A 210 -19.87 -11.01 5.93
C GLY A 210 -20.17 -11.14 4.44
N PHE A 211 -19.14 -10.88 3.64
CA PHE A 211 -19.21 -10.83 2.20
C PHE A 211 -18.14 -11.70 1.56
N GLU A 212 -18.26 -11.93 0.26
CA GLU A 212 -17.28 -12.61 -0.57
C GLU A 212 -17.12 -11.81 -1.86
N ALA A 213 -15.88 -11.45 -2.18
CA ALA A 213 -15.54 -10.85 -3.46
C ALA A 213 -15.41 -11.97 -4.49
N ARG A 214 -16.23 -11.95 -5.55
CA ARG A 214 -16.17 -12.94 -6.63
C ARG A 214 -15.81 -12.26 -7.93
N ALA A 215 -14.72 -12.70 -8.53
CA ALA A 215 -14.38 -12.31 -9.89
C ALA A 215 -15.54 -12.67 -10.83
N MET A 216 -15.99 -11.71 -11.63
CA MET A 216 -16.90 -12.01 -12.72
C MET A 216 -16.09 -12.77 -13.77
N LYS A 217 -16.59 -13.93 -14.21
CA LYS A 217 -15.98 -14.63 -15.34
C LYS A 217 -15.89 -13.61 -16.48
N ALA A 218 -14.70 -13.47 -17.07
CA ALA A 218 -14.54 -12.68 -18.28
C ALA A 218 -15.64 -13.11 -19.25
N MET A 219 -16.44 -12.16 -19.71
CA MET A 219 -17.27 -12.40 -20.88
C MET A 219 -16.27 -12.84 -21.96
N LYS A 220 -16.35 -14.11 -22.35
CA LYS A 220 -15.75 -14.53 -23.62
C LYS A 220 -16.59 -13.81 -24.66
N ASP A 221 -16.03 -12.76 -25.23
CA ASP A 221 -16.46 -12.28 -26.54
C ASP A 221 -16.20 -13.37 -27.58
#